data_AF-A0A1B7W2Q7-F1
#
_entry.id   AF-A0A1B7W2Q7-F1
#
_cell.length_a   1.000
_cell.length_b   1.000
_cell.length_c   1.000
_cell.angle_alpha   90.00
_cell.angle_beta   90.00
_cell.angle_gamma   90.00
#
_symmetry.space_group_name_H-M   'P 1'
#
loop_
_entity.id
_entity.type
_entity.pdbx_description
1 polymer ?
#
loop_
_entity_poly.entity_id
_entity_poly.type
_entity_poly.pdbx_seq_one_letter_code
_entity_poly.pdbx_strand_id
1 'polypeptide(L)'
;DLIYLDLTDPTGAATALYAPEFFANCRTKLADGGALVLHLGSPFSHPDRVVSTIQKLKSQFSVVTPYFVHVPTYGATWGFAVASDVLDIGRVDTATLGARLASRGVAERKFYNPQIHHAVIALPEYIKPLVR
;
A
#
# COMPACT_ATOMS: atom_id res chain seq x y z
N ASP A 1 -13.64 -1.56 -8.30
CA ASP A 1 -12.51 -2.51 -8.16
C ASP A 1 -11.31 -1.94 -7.44
N LEU A 2 -10.81 -0.76 -7.81
CA LEU A 2 -9.64 -0.16 -7.18
C LEU A 2 -9.93 1.29 -6.78
N ILE A 3 -9.59 1.67 -5.55
CA ILE A 3 -9.50 3.06 -5.10
C ILE A 3 -8.03 3.36 -4.85
N TYR A 4 -7.49 4.40 -5.51
CA TYR A 4 -6.11 4.84 -5.32
C TYR A 4 -6.11 6.26 -4.78
N LEU A 5 -5.58 6.44 -3.57
CA LEU A 5 -5.53 7.71 -2.85
C LEU A 5 -4.13 8.30 -2.96
N ASP A 6 -3.95 9.19 -3.94
CA ASP A 6 -2.76 10.03 -4.06
C ASP A 6 -3.01 11.35 -3.34
N LEU A 7 -2.94 11.29 -2.01
CA LEU A 7 -3.22 12.41 -1.12
C LEU A 7 -1.92 13.10 -0.69
N THR A 8 -2.06 14.29 -0.12
CA THR A 8 -0.98 14.87 0.68
C THR A 8 -0.95 14.21 2.07
N ASP A 9 0.16 14.42 2.78
CA ASP A 9 0.28 14.02 4.18
C ASP A 9 -0.94 14.43 5.04
N PRO A 10 -1.33 13.62 6.04
CA PRO A 10 -2.55 13.76 6.85
C PRO A 10 -2.47 14.98 7.79
N THR A 11 -2.52 16.15 7.19
CA THR A 11 -2.48 17.46 7.82
C THR A 11 -3.51 18.36 7.15
N GLY A 12 -4.06 19.31 7.89
CA GLY A 12 -5.10 20.20 7.37
C GLY A 12 -6.29 19.42 6.79
N ALA A 13 -6.69 19.76 5.57
CA ALA A 13 -7.86 19.17 4.89
C ALA A 13 -7.72 17.66 4.64
N ALA A 14 -6.50 17.15 4.45
CA ALA A 14 -6.27 15.73 4.18
C ALA A 14 -6.53 14.85 5.42
N THR A 15 -6.49 15.41 6.63
CA THR A 15 -6.63 14.65 7.89
C THR A 15 -7.89 13.78 7.91
N ALA A 16 -9.02 14.30 7.45
CA ALA A 16 -10.29 13.57 7.43
C ALA A 16 -10.27 12.35 6.49
N LEU A 17 -9.40 12.37 5.47
CA LEU A 17 -9.25 11.29 4.49
C LEU A 17 -8.37 10.14 5.01
N TYR A 18 -7.78 10.28 6.20
CA TYR A 18 -7.04 9.23 6.91
C TYR A 18 -7.78 8.76 8.17
N ALA A 19 -9.07 9.06 8.28
CA ALA A 19 -9.92 8.61 9.39
C ALA A 19 -10.47 7.20 9.11
N PRO A 20 -10.64 6.33 10.12
CA PRO A 20 -11.26 5.02 9.96
C PRO A 20 -12.61 5.07 9.27
N GLU A 21 -13.44 6.08 9.54
CA GLU A 21 -14.76 6.27 8.94
C GLU A 21 -14.66 6.51 7.43
N PHE A 22 -13.64 7.24 6.98
CA PHE A 22 -13.39 7.44 5.56
C PHE A 22 -12.97 6.14 4.89
N PHE A 23 -12.10 5.36 5.53
CA PHE A 23 -11.70 4.04 5.03
C PHE A 23 -12.88 3.05 5.00
N ALA A 24 -13.75 3.05 6.00
CA ALA A 24 -14.98 2.28 6.02
C ALA A 24 -15.89 2.65 4.85
N ASN A 25 -16.08 3.94 4.60
CA ASN A 25 -16.86 4.43 3.46
C ASN A 25 -16.25 3.96 2.14
N CYS A 26 -14.93 4.06 1.97
CA CYS A 26 -14.25 3.55 0.78
C CYS A 26 -14.46 2.04 0.60
N ARG A 27 -14.35 1.27 1.69
CA ARG A 27 -14.58 -0.18 1.71
C ARG A 27 -15.95 -0.54 1.15
N THR A 28 -17.02 0.17 1.56
CA THR A 28 -18.38 -0.08 1.04
C THR A 28 -18.57 0.18 -0.45
N LYS A 29 -17.62 0.87 -1.10
CA LYS A 29 -17.64 1.18 -2.54
C LYS A 29 -16.74 0.27 -3.36
N LEU A 30 -15.94 -0.58 -2.72
CA LEU A 30 -15.15 -1.58 -3.42
C LEU A 30 -16.05 -2.76 -3.83
N ALA A 31 -15.77 -3.30 -5.01
CA ALA A 31 -16.31 -4.59 -5.42
C ALA A 31 -15.65 -5.71 -4.61
N ASP A 32 -16.21 -6.91 -4.67
CA ASP A 32 -15.60 -8.10 -4.08
C ASP A 32 -14.18 -8.31 -4.62
N GLY A 33 -13.22 -8.48 -3.71
CA GLY A 33 -11.79 -8.58 -4.06
C GLY A 33 -11.14 -7.26 -4.49
N GLY A 34 -11.86 -6.14 -4.40
CA GLY A 34 -11.32 -4.81 -4.65
C GLY A 34 -10.34 -4.35 -3.57
N ALA A 35 -9.59 -3.30 -3.86
CA ALA A 35 -8.57 -2.78 -2.96
C ALA A 35 -8.55 -1.26 -2.88
N LEU A 36 -8.13 -0.75 -1.73
CA LEU A 36 -7.73 0.62 -1.49
C LEU A 36 -6.20 0.69 -1.42
N VAL A 37 -5.61 1.69 -2.05
CA VAL A 37 -4.16 1.95 -2.03
C VAL A 37 -3.91 3.39 -1.62
N LEU A 38 -2.93 3.63 -0.76
CA LEU A 38 -2.49 4.95 -0.33
C LEU A 38 -1.02 4.95 0.11
N HIS A 39 -0.41 6.13 0.15
CA HIS A 39 0.91 6.30 0.75
C HIS A 39 0.83 6.37 2.29
N LEU A 40 1.87 5.89 2.96
CA LEU A 40 2.08 5.94 4.41
C LEU A 40 3.07 7.05 4.81
N GLY A 41 3.90 7.50 3.85
CA GLY A 41 5.00 8.43 4.10
C GLY A 41 6.31 7.73 4.42
N SER A 42 7.30 8.51 4.87
CA SER A 42 8.61 8.00 5.28
C SER A 42 8.53 7.28 6.64
N PRO A 43 8.93 5.99 6.74
CA PRO A 43 8.97 5.27 8.01
C PRO A 43 10.11 5.77 8.92
N PHE A 44 11.07 6.51 8.38
CA PHE A 44 12.16 7.10 9.15
C PHE A 44 11.80 8.46 9.73
N SER A 45 11.13 9.30 8.94
CA SER A 45 10.81 10.67 9.32
C SER A 45 9.55 10.73 10.18
N HIS A 46 8.58 9.85 9.94
CA HIS A 46 7.27 9.87 10.61
C HIS A 46 6.80 8.45 10.98
N PRO A 47 7.56 7.67 11.78
CA PRO A 47 7.21 6.29 12.13
C PRO A 47 5.83 6.16 12.78
N ASP A 48 5.46 7.06 13.68
CA ASP A 48 4.16 7.02 14.37
C ASP A 48 2.98 7.20 13.41
N ARG A 49 3.16 8.00 12.35
CA ARG A 49 2.16 8.19 11.30
C ARG A 49 1.96 6.91 10.49
N VAL A 50 3.06 6.22 10.17
CA VAL A 50 3.02 4.92 9.48
C VAL A 50 2.25 3.91 10.33
N VAL A 51 2.62 3.77 11.61
CA VAL A 51 1.93 2.87 12.56
C VAL A 51 0.45 3.21 12.66
N SER A 52 0.12 4.48 12.91
CA SER A 52 -1.27 4.93 13.07
C SER A 52 -2.10 4.67 11.83
N THR A 53 -1.59 4.98 10.64
CA THR A 53 -2.31 4.76 9.38
C THR A 53 -2.54 3.27 9.13
N ILE A 54 -1.54 2.41 9.35
CA ILE A 54 -1.70 0.96 9.21
C ILE A 54 -2.75 0.42 10.18
N GLN A 55 -2.73 0.84 11.45
CA GLN A 55 -3.71 0.40 12.45
C GLN A 55 -5.14 0.83 12.08
N LYS A 56 -5.31 2.05 11.58
CA LYS A 56 -6.62 2.52 11.08
C LYS A 56 -7.10 1.69 9.89
N LEU A 57 -6.23 1.35 8.94
CA LEU A 57 -6.59 0.45 7.83
C LEU A 57 -6.97 -0.94 8.35
N LYS A 58 -6.19 -1.52 9.26
CA LYS A 58 -6.46 -2.85 9.86
C LYS A 58 -7.77 -2.89 10.65
N SER A 59 -8.21 -1.76 11.21
CA SER A 59 -9.53 -1.67 11.86
C SER A 59 -10.69 -1.76 10.87
N GLN A 60 -10.44 -1.51 9.58
CA GLN A 60 -11.47 -1.47 8.55
C GLN A 60 -11.37 -2.59 7.52
N PHE A 61 -10.18 -3.16 7.28
CA PHE A 61 -9.94 -4.17 6.24
C PHE A 61 -9.30 -5.44 6.83
N SER A 62 -9.71 -6.60 6.32
CA SER A 62 -9.19 -7.90 6.78
C SER A 62 -7.74 -8.17 6.36
N VAL A 63 -7.31 -7.61 5.22
CA VAL A 63 -5.97 -7.79 4.66
C VAL A 63 -5.37 -6.41 4.41
N VAL A 64 -4.25 -6.13 5.08
CA VAL A 64 -3.48 -4.90 4.87
C VAL A 64 -2.02 -5.30 4.64
N THR A 65 -1.52 -5.00 3.44
CA THR A 65 -0.14 -5.32 3.02
C THR A 65 0.65 -4.02 2.80
N PRO A 66 1.45 -3.59 3.78
CA PRO A 66 2.40 -2.49 3.61
C PRO A 66 3.55 -2.89 2.68
N TYR A 67 4.05 -1.95 1.90
CA TYR A 67 5.26 -2.11 1.11
C TYR A 67 6.04 -0.79 1.06
N PHE A 68 7.35 -0.88 0.84
CA PHE A 68 8.26 0.24 0.95
C PHE A 68 9.20 0.31 -0.25
N VAL A 69 9.37 1.51 -0.78
CA VAL A 69 10.20 1.78 -1.96
C VAL A 69 11.15 2.92 -1.66
N HIS A 70 12.41 2.83 -2.07
CA HIS A 70 13.30 3.99 -2.04
C HIS A 70 12.98 4.92 -3.22
N VAL A 71 12.63 6.17 -2.92
CA VAL A 71 12.32 7.20 -3.93
C VAL A 71 13.48 8.19 -3.97
N PRO A 72 14.32 8.18 -5.03
CA PRO A 72 15.55 8.97 -5.05
C PRO A 72 15.35 10.48 -4.91
N THR A 73 14.32 11.03 -5.56
CA THR A 73 14.00 12.46 -5.49
C THR A 73 13.51 12.90 -4.11
N TYR A 74 13.01 11.97 -3.30
CA TYR A 74 12.66 12.25 -1.90
C TYR A 74 13.84 12.02 -0.96
N GLY A 75 14.92 11.37 -1.44
CA GLY A 75 16.05 10.95 -0.63
C GLY A 75 15.67 9.97 0.49
N ALA A 76 14.54 9.26 0.36
CA ALA A 76 13.95 8.51 1.46
C ALA A 76 13.28 7.22 1.00
N THR A 77 13.21 6.25 1.92
CA THR A 77 12.25 5.15 1.81
C THR A 77 10.84 5.71 2.02
N TRP A 78 9.92 5.36 1.14
CA TRP A 78 8.53 5.78 1.17
C TRP A 78 7.62 4.56 1.26
N GLY A 79 6.70 4.59 2.23
CA GLY A 79 5.76 3.52 2.48
C GLY A 79 4.45 3.72 1.73
N PHE A 80 3.83 2.60 1.40
CA PHE A 80 2.49 2.49 0.85
C PHE A 80 1.77 1.31 1.52
N ALA A 81 0.45 1.27 1.43
CA ALA A 81 -0.33 0.10 1.85
C ALA A 81 -1.37 -0.24 0.79
N VAL A 82 -1.59 -1.54 0.61
CA VAL A 82 -2.78 -2.08 -0.06
C VAL A 82 -3.70 -2.65 1.02
N ALA A 83 -4.95 -2.22 1.04
CA ALA A 83 -5.96 -2.69 1.96
C ALA A 83 -7.14 -3.30 1.19
N SER A 84 -7.55 -4.50 1.57
CA SER A 84 -8.64 -5.26 0.95
C SER A 84 -9.26 -6.20 1.97
N ASP A 85 -10.45 -6.71 1.69
CA ASP A 85 -11.05 -7.77 2.49
C ASP A 85 -10.57 -9.17 2.11
N VAL A 86 -10.04 -9.32 0.88
CA VAL A 86 -9.71 -10.64 0.31
C VAL A 86 -8.35 -10.63 -0.39
N LEU A 87 -8.00 -9.55 -1.10
CA LEU A 87 -6.78 -9.50 -1.89
C LEU A 87 -5.55 -9.32 -0.98
N ASP A 88 -4.68 -10.34 -0.96
CA ASP A 88 -3.32 -10.23 -0.45
C ASP A 88 -2.33 -10.20 -1.63
N ILE A 89 -1.75 -9.03 -1.89
CA ILE A 89 -0.79 -8.87 -2.99
C ILE A 89 0.47 -9.70 -2.77
N GLY A 90 0.88 -9.95 -1.51
CA GLY A 90 2.08 -10.72 -1.20
C GLY A 90 1.95 -12.21 -1.52
N ARG A 91 0.73 -12.71 -1.73
CA ARG A 91 0.44 -14.12 -2.01
C ARG A 91 0.28 -14.43 -3.50
N VAL A 92 0.33 -13.42 -4.37
CA VAL A 92 0.30 -13.64 -5.83
C VAL A 92 1.69 -14.03 -6.29
N ASP A 93 1.85 -15.22 -6.86
CA ASP A 93 3.16 -15.72 -7.29
C ASP A 93 3.71 -14.97 -8.51
N THR A 94 5.03 -15.03 -8.67
CA THR A 94 5.75 -14.33 -9.75
C THR A 94 5.33 -14.74 -11.16
N ALA A 95 4.93 -16.00 -11.39
CA ALA A 95 4.49 -16.47 -12.70
C ALA A 95 3.12 -15.87 -13.04
N THR A 96 2.19 -15.86 -12.08
CA THR A 96 0.90 -15.19 -12.21
C THR A 96 1.06 -13.69 -12.47
N LEU A 97 1.96 -13.01 -11.74
CA LEU A 97 2.26 -11.60 -11.98
C LEU A 97 2.81 -11.37 -13.39
N GLY A 98 3.76 -12.20 -13.84
CA GLY A 98 4.34 -12.14 -15.18
C GLY A 98 3.29 -12.34 -16.28
N ALA A 99 2.43 -13.35 -16.13
CA ALA A 99 1.34 -13.62 -17.07
C ALA A 99 0.34 -12.47 -17.16
N ARG A 100 -0.05 -11.89 -16.01
CA ARG A 100 -0.94 -10.71 -15.96
C ARG A 100 -0.33 -9.49 -16.63
N LEU A 101 0.96 -9.27 -16.43
CA LEU A 101 1.68 -8.16 -17.05
C LEU A 101 1.73 -8.31 -18.58
N ALA A 102 2.00 -9.52 -19.08
CA ALA A 102 2.02 -9.81 -20.50
C ALA A 102 0.63 -9.69 -21.14
N SER A 103 -0.40 -10.30 -20.53
CA SER A 103 -1.76 -10.27 -21.07
C SER A 103 -2.39 -8.88 -21.10
N ARG A 104 -1.95 -7.99 -20.21
CA ARG A 104 -2.40 -6.58 -20.13
C ARG A 104 -1.54 -5.62 -20.94
N GLY A 105 -0.50 -6.10 -21.65
CA GLY A 105 0.36 -5.26 -22.48
C GLY A 105 1.19 -4.23 -21.71
N VAL A 106 1.46 -4.45 -20.42
CA VAL A 106 2.21 -3.50 -19.56
C VAL A 106 3.71 -3.71 -19.79
N ALA A 107 4.23 -3.40 -20.98
CA ALA A 107 5.59 -3.75 -21.38
C ALA A 107 6.66 -2.74 -20.94
N GLU A 108 6.38 -1.44 -21.02
CA GLU A 108 7.35 -0.37 -20.77
C GLU A 108 7.48 -0.04 -19.28
N ARG A 109 8.28 -0.84 -18.55
CA ARG A 109 8.47 -0.69 -17.10
C ARG A 109 9.94 -0.51 -16.76
N LYS A 110 10.26 0.54 -15.99
CA LYS A 110 11.63 0.82 -15.51
C LYS A 110 11.93 0.30 -14.10
N PHE A 111 10.88 0.09 -13.30
CA PHE A 111 11.02 -0.33 -11.90
C PHE A 111 10.30 -1.65 -11.63
N TYR A 112 9.00 -1.71 -11.93
CA TYR A 112 8.17 -2.85 -11.55
C TYR A 112 8.42 -4.10 -12.40
N ASN A 113 8.63 -5.22 -11.73
CA ASN A 113 8.60 -6.58 -12.28
C ASN A 113 8.14 -7.57 -11.18
N PRO A 114 7.83 -8.84 -11.50
CA PRO A 114 7.34 -9.80 -10.51
C PRO A 114 8.26 -10.01 -9.29
N GLN A 115 9.58 -9.96 -9.48
CA GLN A 115 10.53 -10.12 -8.37
C GLN A 115 10.55 -8.88 -7.47
N ILE A 116 10.55 -7.69 -8.08
CA ILE A 116 10.48 -6.41 -7.36
C ILE A 116 9.17 -6.29 -6.59
N HIS A 117 8.06 -6.79 -7.10
CA HIS A 117 6.79 -6.84 -6.38
C HIS A 117 6.93 -7.46 -4.99
N HIS A 118 7.57 -8.63 -4.89
CA HIS A 118 7.81 -9.26 -3.58
C HIS A 118 8.92 -8.56 -2.79
N ALA A 119 9.96 -8.06 -3.47
CA ALA A 119 11.07 -7.38 -2.81
C ALA A 119 10.62 -6.13 -2.04
N VAL A 120 9.69 -5.33 -2.57
CA VAL A 120 9.19 -4.12 -1.90
C VAL A 120 8.26 -4.43 -0.73
N ILE A 121 7.65 -5.62 -0.72
CA ILE A 121 6.81 -6.12 0.39
C ILE A 121 7.69 -6.72 1.50
N ALA A 122 8.86 -7.25 1.16
CA ALA A 122 9.81 -7.75 2.15
C ALA A 122 10.33 -6.60 3.03
N LEU A 123 10.28 -6.80 4.35
CA LEU A 123 10.55 -5.73 5.31
C LEU A 123 11.90 -5.92 6.01
N PRO A 124 12.77 -4.89 6.00
CA PRO A 124 13.92 -4.83 6.90
C PRO A 124 13.50 -4.92 8.36
N GLU A 125 14.36 -5.47 9.23
CA GLU A 125 14.06 -5.68 10.65
C GLU A 125 13.64 -4.40 11.39
N TYR A 126 14.16 -3.23 11.00
CA TYR A 126 13.80 -1.96 11.63
C TYR A 126 12.40 -1.44 11.22
N ILE A 127 11.84 -1.92 10.10
CA ILE A 127 10.48 -1.56 9.65
C ILE A 127 9.45 -2.52 10.24
N LYS A 128 9.80 -3.80 10.47
CA LYS A 128 8.88 -4.82 10.97
C LYS A 128 8.07 -4.38 12.21
N PRO A 129 8.63 -3.69 13.22
CA PRO A 129 7.86 -3.22 14.37
C PRO A 129 6.76 -2.22 13.99
N LEU A 130 6.93 -1.45 12.92
CA LEU A 130 6.00 -0.40 12.50
C LEU A 130 4.73 -0.96 11.84
N VAL A 131 4.77 -2.19 11.34
CA VAL A 131 3.69 -2.81 10.58
C VAL A 131 2.90 -3.86 11.35
N ARG A 132 3.28 -4.14 12.61
CA ARG A 132 2.62 -5.15 13.46
C ARG A 132 1.17 -4.81 13.74
#